data_AF-A0A225VL02-F1
#
_entry.id   AF-A0A225VL02-F1
#
_cell.length_a   1.000
_cell.length_b   1.000
_cell.length_c   1.000
_cell.angle_alpha   90.00
_cell.angle_beta   90.00
_cell.angle_gamma   90.00
#
_symmetry.space_group_name_H-M   'P 1'
#
loop_
_entity.id
_entity.type
_entity.pdbx_description
1 polymer ?
#
loop_
_entity_poly.entity_id
_entity_poly.type
_entity_poly.pdbx_seq_one_letter_code
_entity_poly.pdbx_strand_id
1 'polypeptide(L)'
;MLSAEFLVLLDKRLRSIYRTNQQFGGRSVLLVGDFLQLDVTSGTSLCKVLYMQTRKHELLEARALFQLFEVHFLTHQHRAESCQIQQQNLDAFRVLPSSIPTGVRWSLEDKRQFRPLSNSLIQAVTHSLSLEDVVADPKWMDETTILVTSNRDKACLTRSTAELFAKRHDEVLYKWKREIDAEIPDAAKQT
;
A
#
# COMPACT_ATOMS: atom_id res chain seq x y z
N MET A 1 -1.96 -6.64 1.80
CA MET A 1 -2.21 -6.26 3.21
C MET A 1 -3.07 -7.29 3.91
N LEU A 2 -2.93 -7.39 5.23
CA LEU A 2 -3.70 -8.28 6.09
C LEU A 2 -4.78 -7.51 6.84
N SER A 3 -6.04 -7.96 6.77
CA SER A 3 -7.10 -7.41 7.60
C SER A 3 -7.14 -8.08 8.98
N ALA A 4 -7.70 -7.36 9.95
CA ALA A 4 -7.88 -7.84 11.31
C ALA A 4 -8.78 -9.08 11.38
N GLU A 5 -9.86 -9.06 10.62
CA GLU A 5 -10.82 -10.14 10.52
C GLU A 5 -10.15 -11.42 9.98
N PHE A 6 -9.22 -11.26 9.04
CA PHE A 6 -8.45 -12.39 8.50
C PHE A 6 -7.50 -13.01 9.52
N LEU A 7 -6.89 -12.22 10.42
CA LEU A 7 -6.04 -12.77 11.49
C LEU A 7 -6.83 -13.69 12.42
N VAL A 8 -8.07 -13.31 12.76
CA VAL A 8 -9.00 -14.14 13.55
C VAL A 8 -9.38 -15.41 12.81
N LEU A 9 -9.69 -15.29 11.51
CA LEU A 9 -9.99 -16.45 10.66
C LEU A 9 -8.81 -17.43 10.60
N LEU A 10 -7.59 -16.90 10.47
CA LEU A 10 -6.36 -17.68 10.44
C LEU A 10 -6.17 -18.47 11.75
N ASP A 11 -6.29 -17.81 12.90
CA ASP A 11 -6.21 -18.46 14.22
C ASP A 11 -7.26 -19.57 14.37
N LYS A 12 -8.53 -19.28 14.08
CA LYS A 12 -9.63 -20.27 14.13
C LYS A 12 -9.37 -21.46 13.22
N ARG A 13 -8.88 -21.19 12.00
CA ARG A 13 -8.58 -22.25 11.03
C ARG A 13 -7.43 -23.14 11.49
N LEU A 14 -6.37 -22.57 12.05
CA LEU A 14 -5.22 -23.33 12.57
C LEU A 14 -5.62 -24.18 13.79
N ARG A 15 -6.42 -23.63 14.71
CA ARG A 15 -6.98 -24.39 15.86
C ARG A 15 -7.79 -25.59 15.40
N SER A 16 -8.64 -25.40 14.39
CA SER A 16 -9.45 -26.47 13.80
C SER A 16 -8.60 -27.55 13.12
N ILE A 17 -7.61 -27.15 12.31
CA ILE A 17 -6.72 -28.08 11.59
C ILE A 17 -5.92 -28.94 12.58
N TYR A 18 -5.34 -28.33 13.61
CA TYR A 18 -4.49 -29.02 14.58
C TYR A 18 -5.25 -29.57 15.79
N ARG A 19 -6.59 -29.46 15.80
CA ARG A 19 -7.48 -29.96 16.86
C ARG A 19 -7.01 -29.56 18.26
N THR A 20 -6.67 -28.28 18.41
CA THR A 20 -6.19 -27.70 19.67
C THR A 20 -6.81 -26.33 19.90
N ASN A 21 -6.98 -25.95 21.16
CA ASN A 21 -7.47 -24.63 21.55
C ASN A 21 -6.36 -23.60 21.74
N GLN A 22 -5.09 -24.00 21.59
CA GLN A 22 -3.95 -23.08 21.64
C GLN A 22 -4.03 -22.06 20.50
N GLN A 23 -3.66 -20.81 20.79
CA GLN A 23 -3.58 -19.74 19.79
C GLN A 23 -2.74 -20.19 18.59
N PHE A 24 -3.21 -19.84 17.39
CA PHE A 24 -2.66 -20.24 16.10
C PHE A 24 -2.42 -21.76 15.95
N GLY A 25 -3.21 -22.59 16.65
CA GLY A 25 -3.07 -24.04 16.62
C GLY A 25 -1.76 -24.55 17.25
N GLY A 26 -1.18 -23.78 18.19
CA GLY A 26 0.10 -24.13 18.83
C GLY A 26 1.32 -23.93 17.93
N ARG A 27 1.19 -23.15 16.86
CA ARG A 27 2.28 -22.86 15.92
C ARG A 27 2.92 -21.52 16.24
N SER A 28 4.24 -21.45 16.08
CA SER A 28 4.96 -20.19 16.04
C SER A 28 4.57 -19.44 14.77
N VAL A 29 4.12 -18.19 14.93
CA VAL A 29 3.73 -17.32 13.82
C VAL A 29 4.68 -16.13 13.78
N LEU A 30 5.21 -15.83 12.60
CA LEU A 30 5.97 -14.62 12.34
C LEU A 30 5.16 -13.74 11.39
N LEU A 31 4.79 -12.54 11.85
CA LEU A 31 4.18 -11.52 11.01
C LEU A 31 5.28 -10.58 10.50
N VAL A 32 5.47 -10.55 9.18
CA VAL A 32 6.43 -9.67 8.51
C VAL A 32 5.69 -8.77 7.55
N GLY A 33 5.95 -7.48 7.62
CA GLY A 33 5.34 -6.51 6.74
C GLY A 33 5.74 -5.09 7.08
N ASP A 34 5.16 -4.16 6.32
CA ASP A 34 5.32 -2.72 6.51
C ASP A 34 3.93 -2.13 6.69
N PHE A 35 3.63 -1.64 7.90
CA PHE A 35 2.32 -1.12 8.27
C PHE A 35 2.02 0.28 7.68
N LEU A 36 2.99 0.89 7.00
CA LEU A 36 2.82 2.12 6.22
C LEU A 36 2.54 1.84 4.74
N GLN A 37 2.35 0.58 4.36
CA GLN A 37 1.83 0.22 3.04
C GLN A 37 0.37 0.69 2.89
N LEU A 38 -0.17 0.50 1.68
CA LEU A 38 -1.57 0.81 1.35
C LEU A 38 -2.52 0.18 2.38
N ASP A 39 -3.72 0.73 2.56
CA ASP A 39 -4.74 0.14 3.43
C ASP A 39 -5.38 -1.11 2.80
N VAL A 40 -5.88 -2.04 3.62
CA VAL A 40 -6.63 -3.20 3.10
C VAL A 40 -7.78 -2.74 2.20
N THR A 41 -7.98 -3.46 1.09
CA THR A 41 -9.07 -3.16 0.14
C THR A 41 -10.45 -3.51 0.71
N SER A 42 -10.52 -4.39 1.71
CA SER A 42 -11.74 -4.77 2.42
C SER A 42 -11.42 -5.15 3.87
N GLY A 43 -12.36 -4.83 4.76
CA GLY A 43 -12.21 -5.03 6.20
C GLY A 43 -11.39 -3.93 6.88
N THR A 44 -10.82 -4.26 8.04
CA THR A 44 -10.06 -3.32 8.86
C THR A 44 -8.57 -3.62 8.77
N SER A 45 -7.73 -2.64 8.39
CA SER A 45 -6.26 -2.84 8.38
C SER A 45 -5.79 -3.33 9.75
N LEU A 46 -4.96 -4.37 9.80
CA LEU A 46 -4.58 -4.99 11.06
C LEU A 46 -4.00 -3.98 12.07
N CYS A 47 -3.12 -3.07 11.65
CA CYS A 47 -2.57 -2.05 12.54
C CYS A 47 -3.64 -1.15 13.19
N LYS A 48 -4.75 -0.87 12.49
CA LYS A 48 -5.85 -0.02 12.98
C LYS A 48 -6.52 -0.55 14.23
N VAL A 49 -6.50 -1.87 14.45
CA VAL A 49 -7.18 -2.44 15.61
C VAL A 49 -6.52 -2.07 16.93
N LEU A 50 -5.25 -1.65 16.93
CA LEU A 50 -4.56 -1.25 18.16
C LEU A 50 -5.05 0.10 18.69
N TYR A 51 -5.50 1.01 17.81
CA TYR A 51 -5.84 2.38 18.18
C TYR A 51 -7.31 2.76 17.96
N MET A 52 -8.07 1.98 17.20
CA MET A 52 -9.49 2.28 16.99
C MET A 52 -10.35 1.96 18.21
N GLN A 53 -11.46 2.69 18.40
CA GLN A 53 -12.53 2.24 19.29
C GLN A 53 -13.49 1.32 18.53
N THR A 54 -13.82 0.18 19.10
CA THR A 54 -14.77 -0.77 18.49
C THR A 54 -15.45 -1.61 19.55
N ARG A 55 -16.70 -2.00 19.27
CA ARG A 55 -17.46 -3.00 20.04
C ARG A 55 -17.63 -4.31 19.27
N LYS A 56 -17.12 -4.39 18.04
CA LYS A 56 -17.22 -5.61 17.21
C LYS A 56 -16.34 -6.69 17.82
N HIS A 57 -16.94 -7.81 18.20
CA HIS A 57 -16.25 -8.92 18.86
C HIS A 57 -15.02 -9.39 18.06
N GLU A 58 -15.16 -9.57 16.75
CA GLU A 58 -14.08 -10.01 15.86
C GLU A 58 -12.87 -9.07 15.89
N LEU A 59 -13.08 -7.75 15.94
CA LEU A 59 -11.98 -6.78 16.01
C LEU A 59 -11.32 -6.73 17.38
N LEU A 60 -12.08 -7.00 18.45
CA LEU A 60 -11.52 -7.15 19.80
C LEU A 60 -10.69 -8.42 19.92
N GLU A 61 -11.15 -9.52 19.31
CA GLU A 61 -10.42 -10.79 19.22
C GLU A 61 -9.13 -10.61 18.40
N ALA A 62 -9.21 -9.92 17.25
CA ALA A 62 -8.04 -9.58 16.44
C ALA A 62 -7.02 -8.75 17.22
N ARG A 63 -7.46 -7.76 17.99
CA ARG A 63 -6.59 -6.97 18.88
C ARG A 63 -5.88 -7.86 19.89
N ALA A 64 -6.62 -8.74 20.57
CA ALA A 64 -6.04 -9.63 21.57
C ALA A 64 -5.00 -10.58 20.96
N LEU A 65 -5.28 -11.14 19.78
CA LEU A 65 -4.31 -11.98 19.04
C LEU A 65 -3.07 -11.19 18.62
N PHE A 66 -3.27 -9.96 18.12
CA PHE A 66 -2.18 -9.16 17.60
C PHE A 66 -1.25 -8.64 18.71
N GLN A 67 -1.77 -8.44 19.92
CA GLN A 67 -0.98 -8.07 21.10
C GLN A 67 -0.05 -9.18 21.63
N LEU A 68 -0.19 -10.41 21.13
CA LEU A 68 0.70 -11.52 21.52
C LEU A 68 2.07 -11.46 20.86
N PHE A 69 2.22 -10.66 19.79
CA PHE A 69 3.44 -10.59 19.01
C PHE A 69 4.45 -9.65 19.66
N GLU A 70 5.68 -10.13 19.78
CA GLU A 70 6.83 -9.26 20.02
C GLU A 70 7.16 -8.51 18.73
N VAL A 71 7.38 -7.19 18.85
CA VAL A 71 7.62 -6.32 17.69
C VAL A 71 9.11 -6.04 17.57
N HIS A 72 9.68 -6.43 16.42
CA HIS A 72 11.05 -6.09 16.05
C HIS A 72 11.04 -5.13 14.86
N PHE A 73 11.62 -3.95 15.04
CA PHE A 73 11.75 -2.96 13.96
C PHE A 73 13.06 -3.17 13.20
N LEU A 74 12.96 -3.31 11.87
CA LEU A 74 14.11 -3.26 10.98
C LEU A 74 14.39 -1.79 10.63
N THR A 75 15.59 -1.31 10.98
CA THR A 75 15.96 0.12 10.85
C THR A 75 16.85 0.42 9.65
N HIS A 76 17.37 -0.61 8.96
CA HIS A 76 18.24 -0.43 7.81
C HIS A 76 17.53 -0.80 6.50
N GLN A 77 17.47 0.15 5.57
CA GLN A 77 16.98 -0.03 4.20
C GLN A 77 18.14 -0.27 3.23
N HIS A 78 18.17 -1.43 2.58
CA HIS A 78 19.19 -1.79 1.59
C HIS A 78 18.79 -1.45 0.14
N ARG A 79 17.50 -1.35 -0.18
CA ARG A 79 17.04 -1.21 -1.59
C ARG A 79 17.52 0.10 -2.24
N ALA A 80 17.60 1.16 -1.46
CA ALA A 80 17.99 2.49 -1.90
C ALA A 80 19.14 3.04 -1.05
N GLU A 81 20.01 2.15 -0.55
CA GLU A 81 21.07 2.48 0.40
C GLU A 81 21.97 3.62 -0.08
N SER A 82 22.29 3.65 -1.38
CA SER A 82 23.13 4.67 -2.01
C SER A 82 22.41 5.98 -2.33
N CYS A 83 21.07 6.06 -2.21
CA CYS A 83 20.29 7.23 -2.60
C CYS A 83 19.91 8.08 -1.38
N GLN A 84 20.77 9.05 -1.05
CA GLN A 84 20.60 9.91 0.14
C GLN A 84 19.25 10.66 0.15
N ILE A 85 18.79 11.14 -1.01
CA ILE A 85 17.49 11.83 -1.14
C ILE A 85 16.34 10.88 -0.82
N GLN A 86 16.40 9.64 -1.31
CA GLN A 86 15.35 8.66 -1.04
C GLN A 86 15.36 8.24 0.43
N GLN A 87 16.53 8.10 1.07
CA GLN A 87 16.63 7.84 2.51
C GLN A 87 15.99 8.97 3.32
N GLN A 88 16.36 10.23 3.05
CA GLN A 88 15.78 11.39 3.74
C GLN A 88 14.26 11.47 3.57
N ASN A 89 13.75 11.21 2.36
CA ASN A 89 12.32 11.17 2.09
C ASN A 89 11.66 10.03 2.89
N LEU A 90 12.21 8.82 2.85
CA LEU A 90 11.66 7.70 3.61
C LEU A 90 11.67 7.98 5.11
N ASP A 91 12.74 8.56 5.66
CA ASP A 91 12.84 8.94 7.05
C ASP A 91 11.77 9.97 7.42
N ALA A 92 11.55 10.99 6.57
CA ALA A 92 10.52 12.00 6.80
C ALA A 92 9.09 11.43 6.69
N PHE A 93 8.84 10.51 5.76
CA PHE A 93 7.50 9.97 5.48
C PHE A 93 7.12 8.77 6.33
N ARG A 94 8.11 8.10 6.94
CA ARG A 94 7.90 6.86 7.71
C ARG A 94 8.09 7.02 9.22
N VAL A 95 8.04 8.25 9.73
CA VAL A 95 8.03 8.50 11.17
C VAL A 95 6.70 8.03 11.76
N LEU A 96 6.74 6.89 12.46
CA LEU A 96 5.67 6.52 13.38
C LEU A 96 5.72 7.46 14.59
N PRO A 97 4.56 7.79 15.21
CA PRO A 97 4.55 8.51 16.48
C PRO A 97 5.47 7.82 17.50
N SER A 98 6.29 8.62 18.19
CA SER A 98 7.29 8.16 19.17
C SER A 98 6.67 7.55 20.43
N SER A 99 5.36 7.73 20.63
CA SER A 99 4.57 7.04 21.63
C SER A 99 3.34 6.42 20.97
N ILE A 100 2.99 5.20 21.39
CA ILE A 100 1.70 4.61 21.07
C ILE A 100 0.66 5.47 21.79
N PRO A 101 -0.30 6.12 21.08
CA PRO A 101 -1.30 6.95 21.74
C PRO A 101 -2.08 6.08 22.73
N THR A 102 -1.87 6.33 24.02
CA THR A 102 -2.57 5.64 25.10
C THR A 102 -3.98 6.22 25.23
N GLY A 103 -4.86 5.80 24.32
CA GLY A 103 -6.31 5.95 24.46
C GLY A 103 -6.99 6.92 23.48
N VAL A 104 -8.02 6.39 22.82
CA VAL A 104 -9.25 7.02 22.31
C VAL A 104 -9.12 8.10 21.21
N ARG A 105 -8.22 9.09 21.29
CA ARG A 105 -8.04 10.14 20.26
C ARG A 105 -6.61 10.69 20.29
N TRP A 106 -6.09 11.04 19.12
CA TRP A 106 -4.82 11.77 18.98
C TRP A 106 -4.86 13.06 19.78
N SER A 107 -3.84 13.31 20.60
CA SER A 107 -3.71 14.56 21.34
C SER A 107 -3.48 15.74 20.37
N LEU A 108 -3.66 16.97 20.85
CA LEU A 108 -3.33 18.16 20.06
C LEU A 108 -1.83 18.22 19.72
N GLU A 109 -0.98 17.69 20.59
CA GLU A 109 0.47 17.57 20.38
C GLU A 109 0.77 16.60 19.23
N ASP A 110 0.16 15.41 19.25
CA ASP A 110 0.33 14.39 18.20
C ASP A 110 -0.11 14.93 16.84
N LYS A 111 -1.21 15.68 16.79
CA LYS A 111 -1.70 16.32 15.55
C LYS A 111 -0.79 17.43 15.04
N ARG A 112 -0.05 18.11 15.92
CA ARG A 112 0.93 19.16 15.54
C ARG A 112 2.23 18.55 15.02
N GLN A 113 2.65 17.42 15.59
CA GLN A 113 3.86 16.71 15.18
C GLN A 113 3.63 15.86 13.93
N PHE A 114 2.41 15.32 13.75
CA PHE A 114 2.02 14.62 12.54
C PHE A 114 1.97 15.58 11.35
N ARG A 115 2.92 15.45 10.43
CA ARG A 115 2.98 16.22 9.18
C ARG A 115 2.55 15.33 8.01
N PRO A 116 1.23 15.17 7.75
CA PRO A 116 0.80 14.45 6.57
C PRO A 116 1.24 15.19 5.30
N LEU A 117 1.48 14.44 4.22
CA LEU A 117 1.61 15.00 2.89
C LEU A 117 0.37 15.83 2.57
N SER A 118 0.54 17.15 2.43
CA SER A 118 -0.52 18.05 1.97
C SER A 118 -0.44 18.21 0.45
N ASN A 119 -1.57 18.53 -0.17
CA ASN A 119 -1.60 18.86 -1.59
C ASN A 119 -0.64 20.02 -1.93
N SER A 120 -0.46 20.98 -1.02
CA SER A 120 0.49 22.08 -1.20
C SER A 120 1.94 21.60 -1.29
N LEU A 121 2.33 20.60 -0.49
CA LEU A 121 3.69 20.06 -0.49
C LEU A 121 3.92 19.23 -1.76
N ILE A 122 2.92 18.45 -2.18
CA ILE A 122 2.97 17.71 -3.45
C ILE A 122 3.11 18.69 -4.62
N GLN A 123 2.25 19.70 -4.71
CA GLN A 123 2.31 20.72 -5.77
C GLN A 123 3.63 21.49 -5.81
N ALA A 124 4.27 21.71 -4.65
CA ALA A 124 5.56 22.38 -4.59
C ALA A 124 6.73 21.53 -5.16
N VAL A 125 6.58 20.20 -5.21
CA VAL A 125 7.63 19.29 -5.70
C VAL A 125 7.27 18.59 -7.01
N THR A 126 6.00 18.63 -7.42
CA THR A 126 5.52 18.05 -8.69
C THR A 126 5.21 19.13 -9.70
N HIS A 127 5.68 18.95 -10.93
CA HIS A 127 5.32 19.82 -12.06
C HIS A 127 4.36 19.08 -12.97
N SER A 128 3.37 19.79 -13.52
CA SER A 128 2.49 19.19 -14.53
C SER A 128 3.29 19.00 -15.82
N LEU A 129 3.28 17.77 -16.34
CA LEU A 129 3.94 17.46 -17.60
C LEU A 129 3.29 18.27 -18.74
N SER A 130 4.09 19.11 -19.40
CA SER A 130 3.65 19.93 -20.53
C SER A 130 4.04 19.30 -21.87
N LEU A 131 3.47 19.82 -22.96
CA LEU A 131 3.88 19.41 -24.30
C LEU A 131 5.34 19.77 -24.59
N GLU A 132 5.81 20.89 -24.06
CA GLU A 132 7.19 21.35 -24.22
C GLU A 132 8.18 20.37 -23.56
N ASP A 133 7.84 19.82 -22.40
CA ASP A 133 8.66 18.80 -21.71
C ASP A 133 8.78 17.51 -22.55
N VAL A 134 7.69 17.10 -23.20
CA VAL A 134 7.68 15.90 -24.06
C VAL A 134 8.48 16.12 -25.35
N VAL A 135 8.44 17.33 -25.90
CA VAL A 135 9.26 17.70 -27.06
C VAL A 135 10.75 17.77 -26.68
N ALA A 136 11.06 18.32 -25.50
CA ALA A 136 12.42 18.43 -24.99
C ALA A 136 13.02 17.05 -24.65
N ASP A 137 12.23 16.14 -24.09
CA ASP A 137 12.64 14.76 -23.82
C ASP A 137 11.61 13.74 -24.35
N PRO A 138 11.78 13.25 -25.59
CA PRO A 138 10.87 12.28 -26.20
C PRO A 138 10.73 10.96 -25.43
N LYS A 139 11.61 10.67 -24.46
CA LYS A 139 11.54 9.48 -23.61
C LYS A 139 10.26 9.41 -22.78
N TRP A 140 9.63 10.56 -22.52
CA TRP A 140 8.31 10.62 -21.88
C TRP A 140 7.23 9.81 -22.59
N MET A 141 7.41 9.51 -23.88
CA MET A 141 6.42 8.80 -24.69
C MET A 141 6.45 7.28 -24.50
N ASP A 142 7.63 6.67 -24.39
CA ASP A 142 7.79 5.22 -24.42
C ASP A 142 8.93 4.61 -23.60
N GLU A 143 9.84 5.42 -23.04
CA GLU A 143 10.98 4.94 -22.26
C GLU A 143 10.84 5.26 -20.75
N THR A 144 10.04 6.26 -20.39
CA THR A 144 9.87 6.70 -19.00
C THR A 144 8.81 5.88 -18.27
N THR A 145 9.09 5.55 -16.99
CA THR A 145 8.09 4.91 -16.12
C THR A 145 7.03 5.91 -15.66
N ILE A 146 5.77 5.64 -16.00
CA ILE A 146 4.62 6.46 -15.58
C ILE A 146 3.87 5.74 -14.46
N LEU A 147 3.68 6.42 -13.34
CA LEU A 147 2.83 5.95 -12.24
C LEU A 147 1.41 6.46 -12.44
N VAL A 148 0.43 5.56 -12.29
CA VAL A 148 -1.00 5.86 -12.43
C VAL A 148 -1.77 5.33 -11.24
N THR A 149 -2.96 5.91 -11.02
CA THR A 149 -3.82 5.60 -9.88
C THR A 149 -4.71 4.38 -10.12
N SER A 150 -4.95 3.98 -11.37
CA SER A 150 -5.81 2.84 -11.70
C SER A 150 -5.18 1.86 -12.68
N ASN A 151 -5.59 0.59 -12.60
CA ASN A 151 -5.20 -0.44 -13.57
C ASN A 151 -5.74 -0.14 -14.98
N ARG A 152 -6.87 0.58 -15.08
CA ARG A 152 -7.44 0.98 -16.36
C ARG A 152 -6.53 1.97 -17.06
N ASP A 153 -6.13 3.03 -16.37
CA ASP A 153 -5.19 4.02 -16.91
C ASP A 153 -3.87 3.36 -17.27
N LYS A 154 -3.39 2.44 -16.43
CA LYS A 154 -2.17 1.67 -16.70
C LYS A 154 -2.28 0.91 -18.01
N ALA A 155 -3.38 0.19 -18.21
CA ALA A 155 -3.60 -0.58 -19.42
C ALA A 155 -3.70 0.30 -20.67
N CYS A 156 -4.43 1.41 -20.58
CA CYS A 156 -4.55 2.39 -21.66
C CYS A 156 -3.19 2.98 -22.04
N LEU A 157 -2.42 3.48 -21.07
CA LEU A 157 -1.09 4.05 -21.32
C LEU A 157 -0.11 3.01 -21.82
N THR A 158 -0.04 1.84 -21.18
CA THR A 158 0.88 0.77 -21.58
C THR A 158 0.59 0.32 -23.00
N ARG A 159 -0.68 0.25 -23.41
CA ARG A 159 -1.05 -0.06 -24.79
C ARG A 159 -0.51 1.00 -25.76
N SER A 160 -0.80 2.27 -25.52
CA SER A 160 -0.36 3.37 -26.40
C SER A 160 1.16 3.44 -26.49
N THR A 161 1.85 3.30 -25.37
CA THR A 161 3.31 3.26 -25.28
C THR A 161 3.89 2.06 -26.05
N ALA A 162 3.31 0.87 -25.91
CA ALA A 162 3.77 -0.32 -26.62
C ALA A 162 3.53 -0.23 -28.14
N GLU A 163 2.39 0.33 -28.58
CA GLU A 163 2.11 0.59 -30.00
C GLU A 163 3.12 1.58 -30.60
N LEU A 164 3.48 2.63 -29.85
CA LEU A 164 4.48 3.60 -30.28
C LEU A 164 5.88 3.00 -30.34
N PHE A 165 6.28 2.27 -29.31
CA PHE A 165 7.58 1.59 -29.23
C PHE A 165 7.75 0.63 -30.42
N ALA A 166 6.79 -0.26 -30.65
CA ALA A 166 6.82 -1.21 -31.76
C ALA A 166 6.97 -0.51 -33.12
N LYS A 167 6.26 0.62 -33.32
CA LYS A 167 6.38 1.42 -34.54
C LYS A 167 7.75 2.06 -34.71
N ARG A 168 8.38 2.52 -33.63
CA ARG A 168 9.70 3.17 -33.67
C ARG A 168 10.85 2.19 -33.87
N HIS A 169 10.69 0.96 -33.37
CA HIS A 169 11.72 -0.07 -33.40
C HIS A 169 11.50 -1.15 -34.49
N ASP A 170 10.41 -1.04 -35.26
CA ASP A 170 10.01 -2.03 -36.28
C ASP A 170 9.83 -3.44 -35.68
N GLU A 171 9.19 -3.51 -34.52
CA GLU A 171 8.96 -4.75 -33.78
C GLU A 171 7.49 -5.20 -33.83
N VAL A 172 7.27 -6.52 -33.69
CA VAL A 172 5.92 -7.09 -33.64
C VAL A 172 5.32 -6.90 -32.26
N LEU A 173 4.16 -6.23 -32.18
CA LEU A 173 3.39 -6.09 -30.95
C LEU A 173 2.38 -7.24 -30.77
N TYR A 174 2.54 -8.01 -29.70
CA TYR A 174 1.56 -9.01 -29.29
C TYR A 174 0.52 -8.40 -28.34
N LYS A 175 -0.77 -8.61 -28.63
CA LYS A 175 -1.88 -8.15 -27.79
C LYS A 175 -2.75 -9.31 -27.35
N TRP A 176 -3.22 -9.26 -26.10
CA TRP A 176 -4.25 -10.18 -25.62
C TRP A 176 -5.57 -9.90 -26.35
N LYS A 177 -6.25 -10.96 -26.80
CA LYS A 177 -7.49 -10.86 -27.59
C LYS A 177 -8.69 -10.30 -26.79
N ARG A 178 -8.62 -10.33 -25.45
CA ARG A 178 -9.75 -10.03 -24.57
C ARG A 178 -9.64 -8.60 -24.04
N GLU A 179 -10.68 -7.81 -24.25
CA GLU A 179 -10.77 -6.44 -23.76
C GLU A 179 -10.99 -6.41 -22.24
N ILE A 180 -10.27 -5.53 -21.55
CA ILE A 180 -10.27 -5.41 -20.08
C ILE A 180 -11.65 -4.96 -19.55
N ASP A 181 -12.44 -4.25 -20.35
CA ASP A 181 -13.77 -3.75 -19.97
C ASP A 181 -14.79 -4.87 -19.71
N ALA A 182 -14.54 -6.10 -20.19
CA ALA A 182 -15.42 -7.24 -20.00
C ALA A 182 -15.39 -7.82 -18.58
N GLU A 183 -14.43 -7.43 -17.73
CA GLU A 183 -14.26 -7.99 -16.38
C GLU A 183 -14.52 -6.97 -15.26
N ILE A 184 -14.87 -5.72 -15.59
CA ILE A 184 -15.21 -4.69 -14.60
C ILE A 184 -16.71 -4.78 -14.30
N PRO A 185 -17.13 -5.14 -13.06
CA PRO A 185 -18.53 -5.10 -12.67
C PRO A 185 -19.08 -3.68 -12.86
N ASP A 186 -20.31 -3.52 -13.34
CA ASP A 186 -20.87 -2.19 -13.67
C ASP A 186 -20.84 -1.20 -12.49
N ALA A 187 -20.85 -1.72 -11.25
CA ALA A 187 -20.69 -0.94 -10.03
C ALA A 187 -19.33 -0.19 -9.93
N ALA A 188 -18.28 -0.66 -10.60
CA ALA A 188 -16.95 -0.06 -10.62
C ALA A 188 -16.72 0.86 -11.84
N LYS A 189 -17.73 1.04 -12.71
CA LYS A 189 -17.65 1.91 -13.90
C LYS A 189 -18.12 3.36 -13.63
N GLN A 190 -18.57 3.68 -12.40
CA GLN A 190 -19.17 4.98 -12.04
C GLN A 190 -18.29 5.90 -11.17
N THR A 191 -16.99 5.60 -11.03
CA THR A 191 -15.98 6.52 -10.48
C THR A 191 -14.95 6.83 -11.53
#